data_AF-A0A0C1GKJ9-F1
#
_entry.id   AF-A0A0C1GKJ9-F1
#
_cell.length_a   1.000
_cell.length_b   1.000
_cell.length_c   1.000
_cell.angle_alpha   90.00
_cell.angle_beta   90.00
_cell.angle_gamma   90.00
#
_symmetry.space_group_name_H-M   'P 1'
#
loop_
_entity.id
_entity.type
_entity.pdbx_description
1 polymer ?
#
loop_
_entity_poly.entity_id
_entity_poly.type
_entity_poly.pdbx_seq_one_letter_code
_entity_poly.pdbx_strand_id
1 'polypeptide(L)'
;MNIGAEQMPFEPNALYRVLHFRIDTADKAAERAKWAGGRMFNLLTGQSAHFVPLYGTHVRQVLSWAGQKVPGGIAPAERYELRLDFAKLAYKALRAKLEQPK
;
A
#
# COMPACT_ATOMS: atom_id res chain seq x y z
N MET A 1 -13.82 -9.80 16.41
CA MET A 1 -13.05 -9.29 15.26
C MET A 1 -12.77 -10.45 14.32
N ASN A 2 -13.30 -10.42 13.10
CA ASN A 2 -13.17 -11.52 12.14
C ASN A 2 -11.83 -11.40 11.41
N ILE A 3 -10.75 -11.83 12.07
CA ILE A 3 -9.37 -11.62 11.60
C ILE A 3 -9.08 -12.36 10.28
N GLY A 4 -9.93 -13.32 9.88
CA GLY A 4 -9.74 -14.12 8.67
C GLY A 4 -9.94 -13.35 7.36
N ALA A 5 -10.89 -12.41 7.29
CA ALA A 5 -11.18 -11.68 6.04
C ALA A 5 -10.13 -10.59 5.72
N GLU A 6 -9.56 -9.96 6.75
CA GLU A 6 -8.52 -8.93 6.59
C GLU A 6 -7.14 -9.49 6.21
N GLN A 7 -6.95 -10.81 6.26
CA GLN A 7 -5.68 -11.48 5.95
C GLN A 7 -5.70 -12.21 4.60
N MET A 8 -6.86 -12.34 3.96
CA MET A 8 -6.97 -13.00 2.67
C MET A 8 -6.30 -12.17 1.58
N PRO A 9 -5.61 -12.80 0.63
CA PRO A 9 -5.09 -12.10 -0.53
C PRO A 9 -6.23 -11.41 -1.29
N PHE A 10 -6.05 -10.13 -1.63
CA PHE A 10 -7.03 -9.42 -2.43
C PHE A 10 -7.04 -9.92 -3.88
N GLU A 11 -8.24 -9.97 -4.46
CA GLU A 11 -8.42 -10.00 -5.91
C GLU A 11 -7.75 -8.78 -6.57
N PRO A 12 -7.23 -8.89 -7.81
CA PRO A 12 -6.48 -7.80 -8.46
C PRO A 12 -7.22 -6.45 -8.47
N ASN A 13 -8.53 -6.46 -8.74
CA ASN A 13 -9.37 -5.25 -8.72
C ASN A 13 -9.49 -4.64 -7.31
N ALA A 14 -9.62 -5.48 -6.29
CA ALA A 14 -9.70 -5.02 -4.89
C ALA A 14 -8.35 -4.45 -4.44
N LEU A 15 -7.25 -5.14 -4.75
CA LEU A 15 -5.90 -4.68 -4.46
C LEU A 15 -5.62 -3.34 -5.14
N TYR A 16 -6.01 -3.18 -6.41
CA TYR A 16 -5.88 -1.93 -7.15
C TYR A 16 -6.61 -0.76 -6.45
N ARG A 17 -7.87 -0.95 -6.04
CA ARG A 17 -8.64 0.09 -5.33
C ARG A 17 -8.01 0.43 -3.98
N VAL A 18 -7.60 -0.57 -3.20
CA VAL A 18 -6.94 -0.34 -1.91
C VAL A 18 -5.65 0.45 -2.09
N LEU A 19 -4.81 0.06 -3.06
CA LEU A 19 -3.58 0.79 -3.36
C LEU A 19 -3.85 2.22 -3.81
N HIS A 20 -4.88 2.45 -4.64
CA HIS A 20 -5.26 3.80 -5.06
C HIS A 20 -5.51 4.73 -3.86
N PHE A 21 -6.37 4.32 -2.92
CA PHE A 21 -6.67 5.13 -1.72
C PHE A 21 -5.45 5.35 -0.82
N ARG A 22 -4.63 4.31 -0.65
CA ARG A 22 -3.44 4.38 0.20
C ARG A 22 -2.35 5.29 -0.39
N ILE A 23 -2.14 5.20 -1.70
CA ILE A 23 -1.20 6.06 -2.42
C ILE A 23 -1.68 7.52 -2.37
N ASP A 24 -2.96 7.77 -2.64
CA ASP A 24 -3.54 9.14 -2.54
C ASP A 24 -3.38 9.72 -1.13
N THR A 25 -3.57 8.91 -0.09
CA THR A 25 -3.36 9.33 1.30
C THR A 25 -1.90 9.72 1.56
N ALA A 26 -0.95 8.92 1.07
CA ALA A 26 0.49 9.19 1.23
C ALA A 26 0.94 10.41 0.41
N ASP A 27 0.41 10.58 -0.81
CA ASP A 27 0.70 11.75 -1.64
C ASP A 27 0.14 13.03 -0.99
N LYS A 28 -1.08 13.00 -0.44
CA LYS A 28 -1.62 14.11 0.36
C LYS A 28 -0.80 14.39 1.61
N ALA A 29 -0.24 13.36 2.25
CA ALA A 29 0.68 13.54 3.38
C ALA A 29 1.99 14.20 2.93
N ALA A 30 2.55 13.81 1.79
CA ALA A 30 3.73 14.44 1.20
C ALA A 30 3.49 15.91 0.87
N GLU A 31 2.34 16.25 0.29
CA GLU A 31 1.95 17.64 0.01
C GLU A 31 1.86 18.48 1.29
N ARG A 32 1.25 17.93 2.35
CA ARG A 32 1.20 18.61 3.66
C ARG A 32 2.57 18.74 4.32
N ALA A 33 3.49 17.81 4.09
CA ALA A 33 4.82 17.86 4.70
C ALA A 33 5.69 19.06 4.22
N LYS A 34 5.26 19.75 3.15
CA LYS A 34 5.92 20.96 2.63
C LYS A 34 5.95 22.12 3.63
N TRP A 35 5.07 22.15 4.63
CA TRP A 35 5.02 23.21 5.65
C TRP A 35 4.89 22.63 7.06
N ALA A 36 5.30 23.41 8.08
CA ALA A 36 5.47 22.93 9.45
C ALA A 36 4.16 22.40 10.07
N GLY A 37 3.03 23.09 9.89
CA GLY A 37 1.75 22.63 10.41
C GLY A 37 1.22 21.38 9.72
N GLY A 38 1.49 21.21 8.42
CA GLY A 38 1.14 19.99 7.70
C GLY A 38 1.96 18.78 8.14
N ARG A 39 3.25 18.96 8.48
CA ARG A 39 4.05 17.92 9.15
C ARG A 39 3.47 17.54 10.51
N MET A 40 3.07 18.53 11.32
CA MET A 40 2.46 18.28 12.62
C MET A 40 1.11 17.53 12.50
N PHE A 41 0.29 17.88 11.51
CA PHE A 41 -0.95 17.15 11.24
C PHE A 41 -0.70 15.69 10.88
N ASN A 42 0.29 15.42 10.01
CA ASN A 42 0.63 14.05 9.63
C ASN A 42 1.08 13.21 10.83
N LEU A 43 1.88 13.80 11.72
CA LEU A 43 2.30 13.16 12.98
C LEU A 43 1.10 12.83 13.88
N LEU A 44 0.18 13.79 14.07
CA LEU A 44 -1.00 13.59 14.92
C LEU A 44 -1.98 12.55 14.37
N THR A 45 -2.04 12.41 13.04
CA THR A 45 -2.96 11.47 12.37
C THR A 45 -2.30 10.14 12.00
N GLY A 46 -1.02 9.93 12.34
CA GLY A 46 -0.27 8.73 12.00
C GLY A 46 -0.12 8.51 10.48
N GLN A 47 -0.15 9.58 9.69
CA GLN A 47 -0.04 9.50 8.24
C GLN A 47 1.41 9.66 7.79
N SER A 48 1.83 8.81 6.87
CA SER A 48 3.19 8.83 6.33
C SER A 48 3.19 9.26 4.87
N ALA A 49 4.14 10.12 4.53
CA ALA A 49 4.42 10.52 3.14
C ALA A 49 5.21 9.45 2.36
N HIS A 50 5.84 8.50 3.07
CA HIS A 50 6.79 7.57 2.47
C HIS A 50 6.37 6.11 2.61
N PHE A 51 5.43 5.81 3.51
CA PHE A 51 5.05 4.45 3.85
C PHE A 51 3.54 4.25 3.78
N VAL A 52 3.16 3.06 3.33
CA VAL A 52 1.78 2.60 3.21
C VAL A 52 1.60 1.42 4.18
N PRO A 53 0.76 1.55 5.22
CA PRO A 53 0.55 0.46 6.16
C PRO A 53 -0.35 -0.62 5.54
N LEU A 54 0.15 -1.86 5.55
CA LEU A 54 -0.50 -3.05 4.98
C LEU A 54 -0.26 -4.27 5.87
N TYR A 55 -1.15 -5.25 5.83
CA TYR A 55 -0.88 -6.57 6.41
C TYR A 55 0.14 -7.35 5.58
N GLY A 56 0.88 -8.25 6.22
CA GLY A 56 1.95 -9.02 5.59
C GLY A 56 1.50 -9.80 4.36
N THR A 57 0.29 -10.37 4.36
CA THR A 57 -0.27 -11.01 3.16
C THR A 57 -0.31 -10.04 1.96
N HIS A 58 -0.78 -8.82 2.19
CA HIS A 58 -0.87 -7.80 1.15
C HIS A 58 0.50 -7.26 0.75
N VAL A 59 1.44 -7.13 1.69
CA VAL A 59 2.82 -6.76 1.35
C VAL A 59 3.43 -7.75 0.38
N ARG A 60 3.25 -9.07 0.62
CA ARG A 60 3.71 -10.11 -0.30
C ARG A 60 3.08 -9.96 -1.69
N GLN A 61 1.77 -9.72 -1.76
CA GLN A 61 1.07 -9.49 -3.03
C GLN A 61 1.60 -8.25 -3.77
N VAL A 62 1.75 -7.13 -3.06
CA VAL A 62 2.22 -5.87 -3.64
C VAL A 62 3.65 -5.99 -4.14
N LEU A 63 4.54 -6.62 -3.37
CA LEU A 63 5.91 -6.89 -3.80
C LEU A 63 5.95 -7.78 -5.05
N SER A 64 5.10 -8.82 -5.09
CA SER A 64 4.98 -9.68 -6.28
C SER A 64 4.52 -8.89 -7.51
N TRP A 65 3.52 -8.01 -7.38
CA TRP A 65 3.06 -7.16 -8.48
C TRP A 65 4.08 -6.08 -8.88
N ALA A 66 4.88 -5.62 -7.93
CA ALA A 66 5.98 -4.69 -8.19
C ALA A 66 7.22 -5.37 -8.81
N GLY A 67 7.15 -6.67 -9.12
CA GLY A 67 8.26 -7.44 -9.68
C GLY A 67 9.43 -7.65 -8.70
N GLN A 68 9.19 -7.49 -7.40
CA GLN A 68 10.20 -7.64 -6.36
C GLN A 68 10.22 -9.07 -5.82
N LYS A 69 11.39 -9.52 -5.37
CA LYS A 69 11.50 -10.79 -4.64
C LYS A 69 10.82 -10.66 -3.29
N VAL A 70 9.81 -11.50 -3.04
CA VAL A 70 9.07 -11.53 -1.77
C VAL A 70 9.95 -12.18 -0.68
N PRO A 71 10.29 -11.47 0.40
CA PRO A 71 11.03 -12.05 1.52
C PRO A 71 10.20 -13.12 2.25
N GLY A 72 10.82 -14.25 2.58
CA GLY A 72 10.14 -15.36 3.28
C GLY A 72 9.71 -15.02 4.72
N GLY A 73 10.34 -14.03 5.36
CA GLY A 73 10.10 -13.66 6.76
C GLY A 73 8.90 -12.75 7.03
N ILE A 74 8.10 -12.39 6.03
CA ILE A 74 6.96 -11.47 6.24
C ILE A 74 5.80 -12.25 6.86
N ALA A 75 5.47 -12.05 8.13
CA ALA A 75 4.36 -12.73 8.79
C ALA A 75 3.00 -12.27 8.23
N PRO A 76 2.11 -13.16 7.76
CA PRO A 76 0.85 -12.76 7.10
C PRO A 76 -0.06 -11.83 7.93
N ALA A 77 -0.18 -12.08 9.24
CA ALA A 77 -1.10 -11.38 10.14
C ALA A 77 -0.55 -10.06 10.70
N GLU A 78 0.73 -9.79 10.53
CA GLU A 78 1.36 -8.58 11.08
C GLU A 78 1.17 -7.37 10.17
N ARG A 79 1.22 -6.18 10.78
CA ARG A 79 1.19 -4.90 10.06
C ARG A 79 2.62 -4.47 9.72
N TYR A 80 2.80 -4.08 8.47
CA TYR A 80 4.06 -3.62 7.91
C TYR A 80 3.89 -2.26 7.25
N GLU A 81 4.98 -1.50 7.23
CA GLU A 81 5.09 -0.25 6.51
C GLU A 81 5.79 -0.48 5.18
N LEU A 82 5.00 -0.61 4.10
CA LEU A 82 5.55 -0.76 2.76
C LEU A 82 5.96 0.61 2.21
N ARG A 83 7.16 0.73 1.65
CA ARG A 83 7.55 1.97 0.97
C ARG A 83 6.62 2.30 -0.20
N LEU A 84 6.28 3.59 -0.33
CA LEU A 84 5.32 4.09 -1.30
C LEU A 84 5.72 3.84 -2.76
N ASP A 85 7.01 3.80 -3.05
CA ASP A 85 7.53 3.49 -4.39
C ASP A 85 7.13 2.08 -4.86
N PHE A 86 7.27 1.07 -4.01
CA PHE A 86 6.82 -0.29 -4.32
C PHE A 86 5.29 -0.37 -4.50
N ALA A 87 4.53 0.37 -3.68
CA ALA A 87 3.08 0.46 -3.85
C ALA A 87 2.71 1.08 -5.22
N LYS A 88 3.41 2.14 -5.64
CA LYS A 88 3.22 2.79 -6.95
C LYS A 88 3.61 1.88 -8.12
N LEU A 89 4.67 1.09 -7.98
CA LEU A 89 5.06 0.09 -9.00
C LEU A 89 3.97 -0.98 -9.17
N ALA A 90 3.51 -1.57 -8.07
CA ALA A 90 2.44 -2.55 -8.11
C ALA A 90 1.13 -1.98 -8.67
N TYR A 91 0.79 -0.75 -8.28
CA TYR A 91 -0.39 -0.05 -8.80
C TYR A 91 -0.34 0.12 -10.33
N LYS A 92 0.81 0.52 -10.88
CA LYS A 92 1.02 0.62 -12.34
C LYS A 92 0.85 -0.73 -13.04
N ALA A 93 1.45 -1.79 -12.47
CA ALA A 93 1.33 -3.14 -13.03
C ALA A 93 -0.12 -3.66 -12.99
N LEU A 94 -0.83 -3.42 -11.89
CA LEU A 94 -2.24 -3.76 -11.74
C LEU A 94 -3.10 -3.00 -12.75
N ARG A 95 -2.91 -1.68 -12.87
CA ARG A 95 -3.62 -0.85 -13.84
C ARG A 95 -3.45 -1.39 -15.26
N ALA A 96 -2.22 -1.67 -15.68
CA ALA A 96 -1.93 -2.19 -17.01
C ALA A 96 -2.62 -3.53 -17.27
N LYS A 97 -2.67 -4.43 -16.27
CA LYS A 97 -3.39 -5.70 -16.38
C LYS A 97 -4.91 -5.52 -16.45
N LEU A 98 -5.47 -4.53 -15.74
CA LEU A 98 -6.91 -4.27 -15.73
C LEU A 98 -7.41 -3.53 -16.99
N GLU A 99 -6.52 -2.77 -17.65
CA GLU A 99 -6.81 -2.06 -18.90
C GLU A 99 -6.67 -2.95 -20.15
N GLN A 100 -6.06 -4.14 -20.04
CA GLN A 100 -5.99 -5.08 -21.16
C GLN A 100 -7.38 -5.65 -21.47
N PRO A 101 -7.85 -5.57 -22.74
CA PRO A 101 -9.06 -6.27 -23.14
C PRO A 101 -8.83 -7.79 -22.98
N LYS A 102 -9.84 -8.45 -22.42
CA LYS A 102 -9.86 -9.91 -22.21
C LYS A 102 -9.75 -10.68 -23.52
#